data_AF-A0A382XJK3-F1
#
_entry.id   AF-A0A382XJK3-F1
#
_cell.length_a   1.000
_cell.length_b   1.000
_cell.length_c   1.000
_cell.angle_alpha   90.00
_cell.angle_beta   90.00
_cell.angle_gamma   90.00
#
_symmetry.space_group_name_H-M   'P 1'
#
loop_
_entity.id
_entity.type
_entity.pdbx_description
1 polymer ?
#
loop_
_entity_poly.entity_id
_entity_poly.type
_entity_poly.pdbx_seq_one_letter_code
_entity_poly.pdbx_strand_id
1 'polypeptide(L)'
;MIYQSTKYFKEIGPCAYRNWKSDTDCYLLHGYCRSFKFVFGCEHLDKQGFVVDFGGLKDVKRQLQEWFDHTVILQSDDPLISTFRQLDEQGQCKLQTFPLISSEGLAEWAGEYVDSILQEKYKGRCWVISSEHIEAEKNSAIYYPQENPDRIDFETLVEINKEILSGDLPI
;
A
#
# COMPACT_ATOMS: atom_id res chain seq x y z
N MET A 1 20.54 -13.86 -3.58
CA MET A 1 20.47 -12.39 -3.37
C MET A 1 21.86 -11.83 -3.11
N ILE A 2 22.32 -10.88 -3.94
CA ILE A 2 23.70 -10.33 -3.86
C ILE A 2 23.70 -8.83 -3.58
N TYR A 3 22.73 -8.08 -4.15
CA TYR A 3 22.65 -6.63 -3.99
C TYR A 3 21.28 -6.19 -3.50
N GLN A 4 21.27 -5.12 -2.70
CA GLN A 4 20.06 -4.50 -2.18
C GLN A 4 20.15 -2.97 -2.30
N SER A 5 18.99 -2.34 -2.48
CA SER A 5 18.86 -0.89 -2.35
C SER A 5 17.53 -0.53 -1.72
N THR A 6 17.38 0.71 -1.22
CA THR A 6 16.15 1.13 -0.55
C THR A 6 15.66 2.47 -1.07
N LYS A 7 14.35 2.65 -1.07
CA LYS A 7 13.71 3.95 -1.29
C LYS A 7 12.74 4.23 -0.15
N TYR A 8 12.88 5.41 0.44
CA TYR A 8 11.98 5.90 1.48
C TYR A 8 11.12 7.03 0.94
N PHE A 9 9.81 6.84 0.98
CA PHE A 9 8.77 7.83 0.71
C PHE A 9 8.26 8.34 2.05
N LYS A 10 8.99 9.30 2.61
CA LYS A 10 8.66 9.94 3.90
C LYS A 10 7.44 10.84 3.76
N GLU A 11 6.50 10.72 4.69
CA GLU A 11 5.36 11.63 4.88
C GLU A 11 4.62 11.91 3.56
N ILE A 12 4.41 10.85 2.77
CA ILE A 12 3.87 10.94 1.41
C ILE A 12 2.34 10.96 1.38
N GLY A 13 1.71 10.49 2.45
CA GLY A 13 0.28 10.25 2.50
C GLY A 13 -0.39 10.76 3.77
N PRO A 14 -0.64 12.07 3.91
CA PRO A 14 -1.53 12.58 4.93
C PRO A 14 -2.98 12.12 4.65
N CYS A 15 -3.46 11.13 5.40
CA CYS A 15 -4.81 10.59 5.25
C CYS A 15 -5.55 10.48 6.57
N ALA A 16 -6.88 10.55 6.47
CA ALA A 16 -7.79 10.17 7.54
C ALA A 16 -8.16 8.68 7.41
N TYR A 17 -8.40 8.03 8.53
CA TYR A 17 -8.60 6.59 8.63
C TYR A 17 -9.42 6.23 9.88
N ARG A 18 -10.12 5.09 9.81
CA ARG A 18 -10.67 4.36 10.95
C ARG A 18 -10.57 2.85 10.71
N ASN A 19 -10.37 2.08 11.76
CA ASN A 19 -10.51 0.62 11.74
C ASN A 19 -11.80 0.27 12.48
N TRP A 20 -12.89 0.10 11.74
CA TRP A 20 -14.22 -0.06 12.33
C TRP A 20 -14.39 -1.31 13.22
N LYS A 21 -13.52 -2.31 13.07
CA LYS A 21 -13.51 -3.53 13.90
C LYS A 21 -12.66 -3.39 15.17
N SER A 22 -12.00 -2.26 15.37
CA SER A 22 -11.11 -2.06 16.52
C SER A 22 -11.87 -1.90 17.83
N ASP A 23 -11.42 -2.60 18.88
CA ASP A 23 -11.89 -2.40 20.27
C ASP A 23 -11.22 -1.20 20.96
N THR A 24 -10.29 -0.52 20.29
CA THR A 24 -9.60 0.70 20.75
C THR A 24 -10.11 1.94 20.00
N ASP A 25 -9.71 3.13 20.43
CA ASP A 25 -10.07 4.41 19.78
C ASP A 25 -9.78 4.48 18.26
N CYS A 26 -9.01 3.54 17.69
CA CYS A 26 -8.81 3.42 16.25
C CYS A 26 -10.12 3.19 15.46
N TYR A 27 -11.25 2.84 16.09
CA TYR A 27 -12.56 2.80 15.42
C TYR A 27 -13.09 4.20 15.06
N LEU A 28 -12.61 5.25 15.73
CA LEU A 28 -12.96 6.63 15.43
C LEU A 28 -12.17 7.12 14.21
N LEU A 29 -12.76 8.04 13.44
CA LEU A 29 -12.04 8.70 12.35
C LEU A 29 -10.95 9.60 12.93
N HIS A 30 -9.71 9.36 12.55
CA HIS A 30 -8.52 10.15 12.91
C HIS A 30 -7.56 10.16 11.73
N GLY A 31 -6.32 10.63 11.88
CA GLY A 31 -5.40 10.71 10.74
C GLY A 31 -3.94 10.62 11.09
N TYR A 32 -3.15 10.26 10.08
CA TYR A 32 -1.70 10.13 10.14
C TYR A 32 -1.07 10.61 8.83
N CYS A 33 0.22 10.94 8.88
CA CYS A 33 1.01 11.15 7.68
C CYS A 33 1.83 9.89 7.38
N ARG A 34 1.27 9.02 6.53
CA ARG A 34 1.84 7.70 6.23
C ARG A 34 3.16 7.84 5.48
N SER A 35 4.09 6.95 5.80
CA SER A 35 5.34 6.81 5.05
C SER A 35 5.52 5.36 4.60
N PHE A 36 6.23 5.18 3.49
CA PHE A 36 6.50 3.84 2.95
C PHE A 36 7.99 3.70 2.66
N LYS A 37 8.58 2.60 3.10
CA LYS A 37 9.97 2.26 2.80
C LYS A 37 10.01 0.90 2.14
N PHE A 38 10.66 0.84 0.99
CA PHE A 38 10.85 -0.41 0.25
C PHE A 38 12.32 -0.78 0.24
N VAL A 39 12.60 -2.08 0.40
CA VAL A 39 13.91 -2.67 0.15
C VAL A 39 13.78 -3.54 -1.09
N PHE A 40 14.65 -3.29 -2.08
CA PHE A 40 14.68 -3.97 -3.36
C PHE A 40 15.86 -4.92 -3.43
N GLY A 41 15.68 -6.07 -4.08
CA GLY A 41 16.70 -7.08 -4.30
C GLY A 41 16.98 -7.30 -5.78
N CYS A 42 18.23 -7.67 -6.09
CA CYS A 42 18.59 -8.31 -7.35
C CYS A 42 19.80 -9.25 -7.18
N GLU A 43 20.04 -10.10 -8.19
CA GLU A 43 21.26 -10.93 -8.26
C GLU A 43 22.39 -10.22 -9.00
N HIS A 44 22.04 -9.43 -10.03
CA HIS A 44 23.00 -8.72 -10.87
C HIS A 44 22.58 -7.27 -11.06
N LEU A 45 23.55 -6.37 -10.96
CA LEU A 45 23.37 -4.95 -11.25
C LEU A 45 23.15 -4.75 -12.75
N ASP A 46 22.42 -3.70 -13.13
CA ASP A 46 22.28 -3.31 -14.52
C ASP A 46 23.59 -2.71 -15.08
N LYS A 47 23.58 -2.29 -16.35
CA LYS A 47 24.73 -1.64 -17.00
C LYS A 47 25.15 -0.30 -16.36
N GLN A 48 24.33 0.29 -15.49
CA GLN A 48 24.64 1.51 -14.72
C GLN A 48 25.19 1.16 -13.33
N GLY A 49 25.15 -0.11 -12.93
CA GLY A 49 25.50 -0.55 -11.58
C GLY A 49 24.36 -0.45 -10.58
N PHE A 50 23.09 -0.45 -11.02
CA PHE A 50 21.93 -0.28 -10.15
C PHE A 50 21.15 -1.58 -9.90
N VAL A 51 20.61 -1.68 -8.68
CA VAL A 51 19.50 -2.59 -8.38
C VAL A 51 18.26 -2.05 -9.11
N VAL A 52 17.80 -0.85 -8.75
CA VAL A 52 16.71 -0.14 -9.45
C VAL A 52 17.12 1.30 -9.77
N ASP A 53 16.61 1.85 -10.86
CA ASP A 53 16.67 3.29 -11.13
C ASP A 53 15.67 4.03 -10.24
N PHE A 54 16.17 4.76 -9.24
CA PHE A 54 15.33 5.56 -8.34
C PHE A 54 14.58 6.69 -9.04
N GLY A 55 15.12 7.23 -10.14
CA GLY A 55 14.45 8.25 -10.96
C GLY A 55 13.24 7.66 -11.71
N GLY A 56 13.26 6.35 -11.94
CA GLY A 56 12.19 5.56 -12.54
C GLY A 56 11.07 5.16 -11.58
N LEU A 57 11.10 5.54 -10.29
CA LEU A 57 10.06 5.21 -9.30
C LEU A 57 9.00 6.32 -9.16
N LYS A 58 8.82 7.16 -10.19
CA LYS A 58 7.82 8.24 -10.18
C LYS A 58 6.39 7.72 -10.18
N ASP A 59 6.13 6.63 -10.88
CA ASP A 59 4.79 6.01 -10.92
C ASP A 59 4.43 5.38 -9.57
N VAL A 60 5.41 4.80 -8.87
CA VAL A 60 5.23 4.36 -7.48
C VAL A 60 4.88 5.54 -6.57
N LYS A 61 5.64 6.64 -6.67
CA LYS A 61 5.34 7.86 -5.89
C LYS A 61 3.92 8.37 -6.18
N ARG A 62 3.54 8.49 -7.45
CA ARG A 62 2.22 8.98 -7.86
C ARG A 62 1.12 8.11 -7.29
N GLN A 63 1.24 6.79 -7.40
CA GLN A 63 0.22 5.87 -6.89
C GLN A 63 0.05 5.96 -5.38
N LEU A 64 1.15 6.05 -4.62
CA LEU A 64 1.08 6.24 -3.17
C LEU A 64 0.37 7.56 -2.81
N GLN A 65 0.61 8.63 -3.58
CA GLN A 65 -0.10 9.90 -3.38
C GLN A 65 -1.59 9.79 -3.75
N GLU A 66 -1.92 9.09 -4.83
CA GLU A 66 -3.33 8.85 -5.21
C GLU A 66 -4.10 8.10 -4.13
N TRP A 67 -3.47 7.14 -3.45
CA TRP A 67 -4.08 6.37 -2.37
C TRP A 67 -4.14 7.11 -1.04
N PHE A 68 -3.13 7.92 -0.71
CA PHE A 68 -2.95 8.39 0.67
C PHE A 68 -2.85 9.90 0.84
N ASP A 69 -2.68 10.71 -0.21
CA ASP A 69 -2.55 12.17 -0.07
C ASP A 69 -3.92 12.86 -0.10
N HIS A 70 -4.30 13.46 1.04
CA HIS A 70 -5.61 14.10 1.24
C HIS A 70 -6.79 13.16 0.99
N THR A 71 -6.66 11.90 1.41
CA THR A 71 -7.71 10.89 1.29
C THR A 71 -8.32 10.53 2.65
N VAL A 72 -9.52 9.97 2.60
CA VAL A 72 -10.08 9.14 3.66
C VAL A 72 -9.94 7.70 3.20
N ILE A 73 -9.26 6.86 3.99
CA ILE A 73 -9.12 5.44 3.70
C ILE A 73 -10.02 4.62 4.62
N LEU A 74 -10.79 3.70 4.05
CA LEU A 74 -11.66 2.78 4.78
C LEU A 74 -11.38 1.35 4.37
N GLN A 75 -11.62 0.40 5.28
CA GLN A 75 -11.68 -1.00 4.88
C GLN A 75 -12.90 -1.20 3.98
N SER A 76 -12.79 -2.08 2.99
CA SER A 76 -13.84 -2.31 1.97
C SER A 76 -15.17 -2.83 2.51
N ASP A 77 -15.20 -3.21 3.79
CA ASP A 77 -16.39 -3.63 4.52
C ASP A 77 -16.84 -2.64 5.59
N ASP A 78 -16.26 -1.45 5.66
CA ASP A 78 -16.64 -0.45 6.64
C ASP A 78 -18.09 -0.02 6.42
N PRO A 79 -18.96 -0.08 7.45
CA PRO A 79 -20.38 0.26 7.31
C PRO A 79 -20.62 1.72 6.90
N LEU A 80 -19.60 2.60 7.02
CA LEU A 80 -19.68 4.00 6.63
C LEU A 80 -19.24 4.27 5.18
N ILE A 81 -18.87 3.26 4.39
CA ILE A 81 -18.49 3.47 2.98
C ILE A 81 -19.54 4.26 2.21
N SER A 82 -20.82 3.93 2.37
CA SER A 82 -21.92 4.62 1.68
C SER A 82 -21.98 6.11 2.03
N THR A 83 -21.78 6.44 3.31
CA THR A 83 -21.71 7.83 3.81
C THR A 83 -20.51 8.58 3.21
N PHE A 84 -19.32 7.97 3.24
CA PHE A 84 -18.12 8.64 2.70
C PHE A 84 -18.14 8.71 1.17
N ARG A 85 -18.77 7.76 0.49
CA ARG A 85 -18.97 7.82 -0.96
C ARG A 85 -19.85 9.02 -1.35
N GLN A 86 -20.91 9.30 -0.59
CA GLN A 86 -21.72 10.51 -0.80
C GLN A 86 -20.90 11.79 -0.60
N LEU A 87 -20.01 11.82 0.40
CA LEU A 87 -19.10 12.96 0.60
C LEU A 87 -18.09 13.12 -0.54
N ASP A 88 -17.55 12.02 -1.06
CA ASP A 88 -16.65 11.98 -2.21
C ASP A 88 -17.34 12.49 -3.49
N GLU A 89 -18.55 12.03 -3.78
CA GLU A 89 -19.38 12.51 -4.90
C GLU A 89 -19.72 14.01 -4.80
N GLN A 90 -19.83 14.53 -3.58
CA GLN A 90 -20.01 15.96 -3.30
C GLN A 90 -18.69 16.76 -3.29
N GLY A 91 -17.56 16.11 -3.54
CA GLY A 91 -16.23 16.72 -3.53
C GLY A 91 -15.74 17.17 -2.15
N GLN A 92 -16.30 16.61 -1.07
CA GLN A 92 -15.95 16.96 0.32
C GLN A 92 -14.81 16.10 0.89
N CYS A 93 -14.54 14.94 0.30
CA CYS A 93 -13.36 14.12 0.60
C CYS A 93 -12.90 13.38 -0.67
N LYS A 94 -11.80 12.63 -0.56
CA LYS A 94 -11.37 11.64 -1.56
C LYS A 94 -11.38 10.27 -0.90
N LEU A 95 -12.34 9.41 -1.24
CA LEU A 95 -12.46 8.09 -0.62
C LEU A 95 -11.55 7.09 -1.33
N GLN A 96 -10.80 6.31 -0.55
CA GLN A 96 -10.07 5.12 -1.00
C GLN A 96 -10.44 3.93 -0.12
N THR A 97 -10.50 2.75 -0.70
CA THR A 97 -10.89 1.53 0.02
C THR A 97 -9.90 0.40 -0.24
N PHE A 98 -9.61 -0.37 0.81
CA PHE A 98 -8.66 -1.48 0.77
C PHE A 98 -9.24 -2.72 1.47
N PRO A 99 -8.82 -3.95 1.11
CA PRO A 99 -9.29 -5.16 1.79
C PRO A 99 -8.95 -5.16 3.28
N LEU A 100 -7.74 -4.70 3.62
CA LEU A 100 -7.24 -4.53 4.97
C LEU A 100 -6.53 -3.19 5.08
N ILE A 101 -6.91 -2.37 6.05
CA ILE A 101 -6.34 -1.02 6.25
C ILE A 101 -5.38 -0.94 7.44
N SER A 102 -5.10 -2.06 8.10
CA SER A 102 -4.09 -2.11 9.16
C SER A 102 -2.71 -1.77 8.59
N SER A 103 -1.74 -1.48 9.46
CA SER A 103 -0.39 -1.18 8.99
C SER A 103 0.20 -2.35 8.20
N GLU A 104 -0.10 -3.59 8.60
CA GLU A 104 0.27 -4.82 7.92
C GLU A 104 -0.38 -4.93 6.53
N GLY A 105 -1.71 -4.73 6.45
CA GLY A 105 -2.45 -4.80 5.19
C GLY A 105 -2.01 -3.72 4.18
N LEU A 106 -1.72 -2.51 4.66
CA LEU A 106 -1.18 -1.44 3.81
C LEU A 106 0.26 -1.70 3.37
N ALA A 107 1.08 -2.34 4.22
CA ALA A 107 2.42 -2.78 3.83
C ALA A 107 2.36 -3.86 2.74
N GLU A 108 1.42 -4.80 2.85
CA GLU A 108 1.15 -5.82 1.82
C GLU A 108 0.67 -5.18 0.51
N TRP A 109 -0.41 -4.39 0.56
CA TRP A 109 -0.98 -3.75 -0.62
C TRP A 109 0.05 -2.94 -1.41
N ALA A 110 0.80 -2.06 -0.72
CA ALA A 110 1.83 -1.27 -1.35
C ALA A 110 3.02 -2.12 -1.81
N GLY A 111 3.36 -3.17 -1.07
CA GLY A 111 4.46 -4.09 -1.39
C GLY A 111 4.20 -4.87 -2.66
N GLU A 112 3.00 -5.45 -2.79
CA GLU A 112 2.58 -6.22 -3.96
C GLU A 112 2.47 -5.32 -5.20
N TYR A 113 1.93 -4.11 -5.05
CA TYR A 113 1.93 -3.13 -6.14
C TYR A 113 3.35 -2.78 -6.60
N VAL A 114 4.25 -2.47 -5.68
CA VAL A 114 5.61 -2.10 -6.06
C VAL A 114 6.35 -3.29 -6.66
N ASP A 115 6.15 -4.51 -6.12
CA ASP A 115 6.75 -5.70 -6.70
C ASP A 115 6.26 -5.94 -8.12
N SER A 116 4.95 -5.89 -8.39
CA SER A 116 4.41 -6.10 -9.74
C SER A 116 5.00 -5.13 -10.77
N ILE A 117 5.12 -3.83 -10.40
CA ILE A 117 5.77 -2.82 -11.22
C ILE A 117 7.26 -3.15 -11.46
N LEU A 118 7.99 -3.66 -10.47
CA LEU A 118 9.39 -4.05 -10.64
C LEU A 118 9.54 -5.30 -11.51
N GLN A 119 8.70 -6.31 -11.30
CA GLN A 119 8.69 -7.54 -12.10
C GLN A 119 8.51 -7.19 -13.58
N GLU A 120 7.52 -6.34 -13.90
CA GLU A 120 7.25 -5.89 -15.26
C GLU A 120 8.42 -5.05 -15.81
N LYS A 121 8.78 -3.98 -15.10
CA LYS A 121 9.77 -2.99 -15.56
C LYS A 121 11.16 -3.57 -15.75
N TYR A 122 11.56 -4.50 -14.89
CA TYR A 122 12.89 -5.12 -14.89
C TYR A 122 12.89 -6.57 -15.36
N LYS A 123 11.78 -7.06 -15.91
CA LYS A 123 11.65 -8.44 -16.45
C LYS A 123 12.09 -9.50 -15.44
N GLY A 124 11.64 -9.34 -14.20
CA GLY A 124 11.96 -10.23 -13.08
C GLY A 124 13.37 -10.11 -12.49
N ARG A 125 14.23 -9.22 -13.01
CA ARG A 125 15.58 -9.02 -12.44
C ARG A 125 15.54 -8.44 -11.02
N CYS A 126 14.50 -7.65 -10.71
CA CYS A 126 14.38 -6.93 -9.45
C CYS A 126 13.02 -7.22 -8.83
N TRP A 127 13.02 -7.29 -7.49
CA TRP A 127 11.84 -7.57 -6.68
C TRP A 127 11.89 -6.78 -5.38
N VAL A 128 10.76 -6.67 -4.71
CA VAL A 128 10.65 -6.16 -3.33
C VAL A 128 11.03 -7.29 -2.38
N ILE A 129 12.04 -7.02 -1.53
CA ILE A 129 12.41 -7.87 -0.40
C ILE A 129 11.48 -7.57 0.78
N SER A 130 11.29 -6.28 1.07
CA SER A 130 10.40 -5.86 2.15
C SER A 130 9.69 -4.55 1.81
N SER A 131 8.46 -4.45 2.27
CA SER A 131 7.62 -3.26 2.24
C SER A 131 7.29 -2.88 3.67
N GLU A 132 7.75 -1.72 4.11
CA GLU A 132 7.47 -1.18 5.44
C GLU A 132 6.48 -0.03 5.30
N HIS A 133 5.33 -0.15 5.97
CA HIS A 133 4.39 0.94 6.18
C HIS A 133 4.64 1.53 7.57
N ILE A 134 4.85 2.85 7.61
CA ILE A 134 5.05 3.60 8.84
C ILE A 134 3.80 4.47 9.05
N GLU A 135 3.03 4.13 10.08
CA GLU A 135 1.85 4.89 10.49
C GLU A 135 2.24 6.21 11.14
N ALA A 136 3.21 6.17 12.05
CA ALA A 136 3.69 7.30 12.82
C ALA A 136 5.16 7.06 13.23
N GLU A 137 5.83 8.08 13.78
CA GLU A 137 7.24 8.01 14.17
C GLU A 137 7.61 6.76 15.00
N LYS A 138 6.68 6.27 15.82
CA LYS A 138 6.91 5.16 16.77
C LYS A 138 6.45 3.79 16.27
N ASN A 139 5.66 3.73 15.20
CA ASN A 139 4.91 2.52 14.82
C ASN A 139 5.02 2.24 13.32
N SER A 140 5.46 1.05 12.96
CA SER A 140 5.48 0.54 11.59
C SER A 140 5.16 -0.95 11.54
N ALA A 141 4.78 -1.43 10.36
CA ALA A 141 4.64 -2.84 10.04
C ALA A 141 5.42 -3.16 8.76
N ILE A 142 5.91 -4.39 8.67
CA ILE A 142 6.76 -4.84 7.56
C ILE A 142 6.14 -6.10 6.95
N TYR A 143 5.98 -6.06 5.64
CA TYR A 143 5.59 -7.19 4.81
C TYR A 143 6.78 -7.67 3.96
N TYR A 144 6.93 -8.99 3.82
CA TYR A 144 8.01 -9.63 3.07
C TYR A 144 7.42 -10.49 1.94
N PRO A 145 7.25 -9.95 0.72
CA PRO A 145 6.56 -10.66 -0.36
C PRO A 145 7.16 -12.04 -0.65
N GLN A 146 8.49 -12.15 -0.69
CA GLN A 146 9.18 -13.40 -1.04
C GLN A 146 9.16 -14.45 0.08
N GLU A 147 8.73 -14.08 1.29
CA GLU A 147 8.64 -14.97 2.44
C GLU A 147 7.18 -15.37 2.75
N ASN A 148 6.20 -14.76 2.08
CA ASN A 148 4.79 -15.07 2.25
C ASN A 148 4.39 -16.28 1.36
N PRO A 149 4.12 -17.47 1.93
CA PRO A 149 3.67 -18.62 1.15
C PRO A 149 2.27 -18.44 0.56
N ASP A 150 1.46 -17.57 1.18
CA ASP A 150 0.10 -17.25 0.79
C ASP A 150 0.03 -15.95 -0.03
N ARG A 151 1.17 -15.57 -0.63
CA ARG A 151 1.30 -14.35 -1.43
C ARG A 151 0.26 -14.31 -2.54
N ILE A 152 -0.46 -13.21 -2.61
CA ILE A 152 -1.42 -12.91 -3.66
C ILE A 152 -0.82 -11.83 -4.56
N ASP A 153 -0.88 -12.01 -5.88
CA ASP A 153 -0.45 -10.97 -6.81
C ASP A 153 -1.36 -9.73 -6.72
N PHE A 154 -0.81 -8.59 -7.14
CA PHE A 154 -1.52 -7.32 -6.98
C PHE A 154 -2.84 -7.25 -7.78
N GLU A 155 -2.93 -7.90 -8.94
CA GLU A 155 -4.16 -7.91 -9.74
C GLU A 155 -5.29 -8.64 -9.00
N THR A 156 -4.95 -9.77 -8.38
CA THR A 156 -5.89 -10.55 -7.57
C THR A 156 -6.29 -9.79 -6.30
N LEU A 157 -5.38 -9.07 -5.65
CA LEU A 157 -5.72 -8.19 -4.52
C LEU A 157 -6.73 -7.10 -4.92
N VAL A 158 -6.56 -6.51 -6.10
CA VAL A 158 -7.50 -5.52 -6.63
C VAL A 158 -8.87 -6.15 -6.88
N GLU A 159 -8.93 -7.37 -7.40
CA GLU A 159 -10.20 -8.04 -7.63
C GLU A 159 -10.91 -8.41 -6.33
N ILE A 160 -10.18 -8.96 -5.36
CA ILE A 160 -10.69 -9.21 -4.00
C ILE A 160 -11.27 -7.93 -3.40
N ASN A 161 -10.58 -6.81 -3.55
CA ASN A 161 -11.06 -5.52 -3.06
C ASN A 161 -12.42 -5.14 -3.67
N LYS A 162 -12.62 -5.37 -4.97
CA LYS A 162 -13.89 -5.10 -5.64
C LYS A 162 -14.99 -6.05 -5.19
N GLU A 163 -14.69 -7.33 -5.05
CA GLU A 163 -15.64 -8.36 -4.62
C GLU A 163 -16.11 -8.14 -3.16
N ILE A 164 -15.22 -7.66 -2.27
CA ILE A 164 -15.62 -7.24 -0.92
C ILE A 164 -16.57 -6.04 -0.99
N LEU A 165 -16.25 -5.06 -1.84
CA LEU A 165 -17.09 -3.86 -2.01
C LEU A 165 -18.47 -4.16 -2.60
N SER A 166 -18.59 -5.15 -3.48
CA SER A 166 -19.88 -5.59 -4.03
C SER A 166 -20.68 -6.48 -3.07
N GLY A 167 -20.03 -6.96 -2.00
CA GLY A 167 -20.62 -7.91 -1.04
C GLY A 167 -20.62 -9.36 -1.55
N ASP A 168 -19.85 -9.66 -2.59
CA ASP A 168 -19.75 -11.00 -3.19
C ASP A 168 -18.79 -11.91 -2.40
N LEU A 169 -17.84 -11.34 -1.65
CA LEU A 169 -16.99 -12.07 -0.70
C LEU A 169 -17.41 -11.79 0.75
N PRO A 170 -17.72 -12.83 1.55
CA PRO A 170 -17.79 -12.70 3.00
C PRO A 170 -16.38 -12.56 3.60
N ILE A 171 -16.33 -12.07 4.82
CA ILE A 171 -15.13 -11.61 5.52
C ILE A 171 -14.80 -12.52 6.68
#